data_AF-A0A6A7YTS4-F1
#
_entry.id   AF-A0A6A7YTS4-F1
#
_cell.length_a   1.000
_cell.length_b   1.000
_cell.length_c   1.000
_cell.angle_alpha   90.00
_cell.angle_beta   90.00
_cell.angle_gamma   90.00
#
_symmetry.space_group_name_H-M   'P 1'
#
loop_
_entity.id
_entity.type
_entity.pdbx_description
1 polymer ?
#
loop_
_entity_poly.entity_id
_entity_poly.type
_entity_poly.pdbx_seq_one_letter_code
_entity_poly.pdbx_strand_id
1 'polypeptide(L)'
;MTADSVSPSEAATEDRFEFYWQQQGEWVEEPNQRRGGESGVQRIHEPGGRLLYVKRQVGHTYRSWRYPLGRPTVLRERDALLALSDLSVGVPELVYCAAQQGADKQWRALLVTAALDGFIEIDNWYAAGERQRHGEAVHDRVLETIARNLARMHLGRWQHSCLYAKHVFVRVTGTDDSAVVEVALLDLEKCRQRLTAHKAAAHDMKQLRRHSSWNADDWKKLNYFYEKVFGSAIKGLR
;
A
#
# COMPACT_ATOMS: atom_id res chain seq x y z
N MET A 1 41.11 -1.59 -3.13
CA MET A 1 40.15 -2.71 -3.10
C MET A 1 38.86 -2.17 -3.68
N THR A 2 38.64 -2.42 -4.96
CA THR A 2 37.46 -1.99 -5.73
C THR A 2 36.35 -3.00 -5.51
N ALA A 3 35.24 -2.56 -4.91
CA ALA A 3 34.04 -3.36 -4.80
C ALA A 3 33.28 -3.23 -6.13
N ASP A 4 33.36 -4.27 -6.97
CA ASP A 4 32.50 -4.41 -8.13
C ASP A 4 31.08 -4.72 -7.65
N SER A 5 30.20 -3.71 -7.74
CA SER A 5 28.77 -3.90 -7.62
C SER A 5 28.26 -4.57 -8.89
N VAL A 6 28.04 -5.87 -8.85
CA VAL A 6 27.40 -6.62 -9.93
C VAL A 6 25.93 -6.18 -10.02
N SER A 7 25.64 -5.32 -10.98
CA SER A 7 24.26 -5.08 -11.43
C SER A 7 23.69 -6.39 -11.99
N PRO A 8 22.43 -6.76 -11.69
CA PRO A 8 21.80 -7.93 -12.31
C PRO A 8 21.82 -7.79 -13.84
N SER A 9 22.17 -8.86 -14.57
CA SER A 9 22.22 -8.83 -16.04
C SER A 9 20.85 -8.54 -16.64
N GLU A 10 20.77 -7.62 -17.60
CA GLU A 10 19.52 -7.24 -18.30
C GLU A 10 18.74 -8.44 -18.88
N ALA A 11 19.44 -9.49 -19.34
CA ALA A 11 18.83 -10.73 -19.84
C ALA A 11 17.99 -11.48 -18.79
N ALA A 12 18.41 -11.48 -17.52
CA ALA A 12 17.68 -12.15 -16.44
C ALA A 12 16.44 -11.35 -16.00
N THR A 13 16.46 -10.02 -16.18
CA THR A 13 15.27 -9.19 -15.96
C THR A 13 14.26 -9.27 -17.09
N GLU A 14 14.71 -9.45 -18.34
CA GLU A 14 13.84 -9.61 -19.50
C GLU A 14 13.05 -10.93 -19.45
N ASP A 15 13.72 -12.02 -19.04
CA ASP A 15 13.07 -13.32 -18.79
C ASP A 15 11.98 -13.23 -17.70
N ARG A 16 12.28 -12.58 -16.58
CA ARG A 16 11.28 -12.37 -15.49
C ARG A 16 10.16 -11.42 -15.88
N PHE A 17 10.43 -10.41 -16.71
CA PHE A 17 9.40 -9.52 -17.22
C PHE A 17 8.40 -10.30 -18.05
N GLU A 18 8.87 -11.02 -19.07
CA GLU A 18 8.02 -11.78 -19.97
C GLU A 18 7.27 -12.91 -19.24
N PHE A 19 7.94 -13.58 -18.27
CA PHE A 19 7.31 -14.57 -17.39
C PHE A 19 6.04 -14.03 -16.73
N TYR A 20 6.13 -12.90 -16.00
CA TYR A 20 4.94 -12.32 -15.38
C TYR A 20 4.03 -11.63 -16.39
N TRP A 21 4.55 -11.08 -17.50
CA TRP A 21 3.74 -10.39 -18.50
C TRP A 21 2.71 -11.34 -19.13
N GLN A 22 3.13 -12.55 -19.47
CA GLN A 22 2.33 -13.54 -20.20
C GLN A 22 1.35 -14.32 -19.32
N GLN A 23 1.59 -14.39 -18.00
CA GLN A 23 0.71 -15.12 -17.09
C GLN A 23 -0.70 -14.55 -17.05
N GLN A 24 -1.69 -15.43 -17.09
CA GLN A 24 -3.10 -15.08 -16.98
C GLN A 24 -3.66 -15.60 -15.68
N GLY A 25 -4.62 -14.86 -15.14
CA GLY A 25 -5.33 -15.21 -13.92
C GLY A 25 -6.68 -14.51 -13.87
N GLU A 26 -7.30 -14.57 -12.70
CA GLU A 26 -8.62 -13.98 -12.49
C GLU A 26 -8.52 -12.46 -12.36
N TRP A 27 -9.44 -11.74 -12.99
CA TRP A 27 -9.50 -10.28 -12.88
C TRP A 27 -9.96 -9.88 -11.48
N VAL A 28 -9.15 -9.04 -10.83
CA VAL A 28 -9.48 -8.37 -9.56
C VAL A 28 -9.89 -6.94 -9.85
N GLU A 29 -9.17 -6.30 -10.77
CA GLU A 29 -9.54 -5.02 -11.38
C GLU A 29 -9.39 -5.18 -12.89
N GLU A 30 -10.51 -5.16 -13.61
CA GLU A 30 -10.49 -5.23 -15.08
C GLU A 30 -9.70 -4.05 -15.66
N PRO A 31 -9.07 -4.24 -16.83
CA PRO A 31 -8.31 -3.17 -17.44
C PRO A 31 -9.17 -1.94 -17.70
N ASN A 32 -8.76 -0.82 -17.12
CA ASN A 32 -9.46 0.45 -17.27
C ASN A 32 -8.53 1.50 -17.87
N GLN A 33 -9.07 2.29 -18.80
CA GLN A 33 -8.36 3.37 -19.47
C GLN A 33 -8.33 4.62 -18.60
N ARG A 34 -7.13 4.97 -18.14
CA ARG A 34 -6.87 6.11 -17.26
C ARG A 34 -5.48 6.65 -17.56
N ARG A 35 -5.22 7.93 -17.25
CA ARG A 35 -3.88 8.53 -17.34
C ARG A 35 -3.14 8.30 -18.68
N GLY A 36 -3.88 8.29 -19.79
CA GLY A 36 -3.33 8.12 -21.13
C GLY A 36 -2.92 6.69 -21.50
N GLY A 37 -3.30 5.70 -20.69
CA GLY A 37 -3.07 4.30 -20.99
C GLY A 37 -4.05 3.39 -20.26
N GLU A 38 -3.67 2.12 -20.10
CA GLU A 38 -4.48 1.08 -19.51
C GLU A 38 -3.80 0.52 -18.26
N SER A 39 -4.60 0.18 -17.25
CA SER A 39 -4.15 -0.50 -16.04
C SER A 39 -5.18 -1.55 -15.64
N GLY A 40 -4.72 -2.77 -15.37
CA GLY A 40 -5.54 -3.86 -14.84
C GLY A 40 -4.76 -4.71 -13.83
N VAL A 41 -5.47 -5.44 -12.97
CA VAL A 41 -4.90 -6.30 -11.94
C VAL A 41 -5.48 -7.70 -12.04
N GLN A 42 -4.62 -8.70 -12.18
CA GLN A 42 -4.99 -10.11 -12.12
C GLN A 42 -4.41 -10.79 -10.89
N ARG A 43 -5.17 -11.74 -10.37
CA ARG A 43 -4.77 -12.67 -9.32
C ARG A 43 -4.24 -13.95 -9.95
N ILE A 44 -3.02 -14.34 -9.59
CA ILE A 44 -2.35 -15.54 -10.09
C ILE A 44 -1.80 -16.37 -8.93
N HIS A 45 -1.51 -17.63 -9.19
CA HIS A 45 -0.79 -18.50 -8.25
C HIS A 45 0.59 -18.83 -8.83
N GLU A 46 1.64 -18.59 -8.04
CA GLU A 46 3.00 -18.97 -8.42
C GLU A 46 3.20 -20.50 -8.28
N PRO A 47 4.13 -21.13 -9.04
CA PRO A 47 4.55 -22.50 -8.79
C PRO A 47 5.05 -22.65 -7.34
N GLY A 48 4.22 -23.24 -6.47
CA GLY A 48 4.41 -23.23 -5.01
C GLY A 48 3.17 -22.82 -4.21
N GLY A 49 2.12 -22.34 -4.90
CA GLY A 49 0.81 -22.06 -4.31
C GLY A 49 0.68 -20.67 -3.71
N ARG A 50 1.74 -19.85 -3.74
CA ARG A 50 1.71 -18.46 -3.26
C ARG A 50 0.79 -17.62 -4.15
N LEU A 51 -0.15 -16.92 -3.52
CA LEU A 51 -1.07 -16.01 -4.21
C LEU A 51 -0.39 -14.66 -4.48
N LEU A 52 -0.41 -14.23 -5.74
CA LEU A 52 0.15 -12.95 -6.17
C LEU A 52 -0.88 -12.10 -6.90
N TYR A 53 -0.72 -10.78 -6.80
CA TYR A 53 -1.44 -9.79 -7.60
C TYR A 53 -0.47 -9.19 -8.63
N VAL A 54 -0.82 -9.30 -9.91
CA VAL A 54 -0.05 -8.74 -11.02
C VAL A 54 -0.82 -7.57 -11.61
N LYS A 55 -0.31 -6.35 -11.37
CA LYS A 55 -0.78 -5.13 -11.99
C LYS A 55 -0.02 -4.88 -13.28
N ARG A 56 -0.73 -4.90 -14.41
CA ARG A 56 -0.20 -4.65 -15.76
C ARG A 56 -0.61 -3.26 -16.23
N GLN A 57 0.32 -2.56 -16.83
CA GLN A 57 0.09 -1.23 -17.37
C GLN A 57 0.70 -1.08 -18.76
N VAL A 58 -0.06 -0.49 -19.68
CA VAL A 58 0.39 -0.10 -21.02
C VAL A 58 0.12 1.38 -21.22
N GLY A 59 1.14 2.17 -21.52
CA GLY A 59 1.02 3.63 -21.75
C GLY A 59 0.58 4.46 -20.52
N HIS A 60 0.32 3.82 -19.38
CA HIS A 60 -0.25 4.47 -18.19
C HIS A 60 0.82 5.23 -17.39
N THR A 61 0.83 6.55 -17.50
CA THR A 61 1.92 7.40 -16.98
C THR A 61 1.43 8.52 -16.07
N TYR A 62 2.33 9.08 -15.27
CA TYR A 62 2.12 10.33 -14.56
C TYR A 62 3.23 11.32 -14.90
N ARG A 63 2.89 12.62 -14.84
CA ARG A 63 3.85 13.70 -14.99
C ARG A 63 4.12 14.38 -13.64
N SER A 64 5.35 14.82 -13.45
CA SER A 64 5.77 15.62 -12.31
C SER A 64 6.96 16.50 -12.72
N TRP A 65 7.34 17.46 -11.89
CA TRP A 65 8.53 18.29 -12.16
C TRP A 65 9.81 17.48 -12.43
N ARG A 66 9.97 16.33 -11.75
CA ARG A 66 11.11 15.40 -11.98
C ARG A 66 10.95 14.56 -13.25
N TYR A 67 9.71 14.35 -13.71
CA TYR A 67 9.38 13.50 -14.86
C TYR A 67 8.42 14.24 -15.80
N PRO A 68 8.87 15.32 -16.47
CA PRO A 68 8.01 16.14 -17.31
C PRO A 68 7.52 15.38 -18.55
N LEU A 69 8.35 14.45 -19.06
CA LEU A 69 8.01 13.58 -20.20
C LEU A 69 7.13 12.38 -19.82
N GLY A 70 6.78 12.24 -18.54
CA GLY A 70 5.99 11.13 -18.03
C GLY A 70 6.86 9.98 -17.51
N ARG A 71 6.32 9.27 -16.52
CA ARG A 71 6.90 8.03 -15.96
C ARG A 71 5.77 7.03 -15.71
N PRO A 72 5.98 5.72 -15.90
CA PRO A 72 4.98 4.71 -15.54
C PRO A 72 4.53 4.84 -14.08
N THR A 73 3.22 4.78 -13.83
CA THR A 73 2.71 4.92 -12.46
C THR A 73 3.11 3.78 -11.54
N VAL A 74 3.25 2.56 -12.09
CA VAL A 74 3.77 1.40 -11.36
C VAL A 74 5.10 1.69 -10.68
N LEU A 75 6.01 2.46 -11.31
CA LEU A 75 7.29 2.78 -10.69
C LEU A 75 7.16 3.70 -9.47
N ARG A 76 6.14 4.58 -9.46
CA ARG A 76 5.83 5.39 -8.29
C ARG A 76 5.28 4.54 -7.14
N GLU A 77 4.40 3.59 -7.46
CA GLU A 77 3.82 2.67 -6.49
C GLU A 77 4.90 1.75 -5.89
N ARG A 78 5.81 1.24 -6.72
CA ARG A 78 7.02 0.52 -6.29
C ARG A 78 7.88 1.34 -5.32
N ASP A 79 8.18 2.59 -5.68
CA ASP A 79 9.00 3.46 -4.83
C ASP A 79 8.34 3.70 -3.47
N ALA A 80 7.00 3.75 -3.41
CA ALA A 80 6.24 3.82 -2.17
C ALA A 80 6.29 2.49 -1.39
N LEU A 81 6.05 1.34 -2.03
CA LEU A 81 6.11 0.02 -1.37
C LEU A 81 7.46 -0.20 -0.68
N LEU A 82 8.56 0.03 -1.40
CA LEU A 82 9.91 -0.12 -0.86
C LEU A 82 10.15 0.80 0.34
N ALA A 83 9.88 2.11 0.17
CA ALA A 83 10.14 3.07 1.23
C ALA A 83 9.25 2.89 2.46
N LEU A 84 8.01 2.42 2.29
CA LEU A 84 7.12 2.10 3.41
C LEU A 84 7.57 0.83 4.13
N SER A 85 8.00 -0.19 3.38
CA SER A 85 8.59 -1.40 3.95
C SER A 85 9.84 -1.09 4.79
N ASP A 86 10.74 -0.23 4.29
CA ASP A 86 11.93 0.24 5.03
C ASP A 86 11.57 0.98 6.33
N LEU A 87 10.42 1.65 6.36
CA LEU A 87 9.88 2.32 7.56
C LEU A 87 9.10 1.37 8.48
N SER A 88 9.14 0.07 8.19
CA SER A 88 8.36 -0.98 8.86
C SER A 88 6.84 -0.74 8.80
N VAL A 89 6.37 0.07 7.85
CA VAL A 89 4.93 0.28 7.60
C VAL A 89 4.41 -0.96 6.87
N GLY A 90 3.35 -1.56 7.39
CA GLY A 90 2.76 -2.74 6.75
C GLY A 90 2.20 -2.39 5.38
N VAL A 91 2.70 -3.09 4.37
CA VAL A 91 2.31 -3.02 2.96
C VAL A 91 2.53 -4.41 2.34
N PRO A 92 1.92 -4.73 1.18
CA PRO A 92 2.22 -5.97 0.48
C PRO A 92 3.71 -6.11 0.16
N GLU A 93 4.22 -7.34 0.25
CA GLU A 93 5.57 -7.65 -0.21
C GLU A 93 5.67 -7.40 -1.72
N LEU A 94 6.70 -6.65 -2.11
CA LEU A 94 7.04 -6.46 -3.52
C LEU A 94 7.82 -7.68 -4.02
N VAL A 95 7.22 -8.45 -4.93
CA VAL A 95 7.84 -9.65 -5.53
C VAL A 95 8.63 -9.29 -6.80
N TYR A 96 8.05 -8.44 -7.63
CA TYR A 96 8.68 -7.99 -8.86
C TYR A 96 8.14 -6.64 -9.31
N CYS A 97 9.00 -5.79 -9.88
CA CYS A 97 8.55 -4.60 -10.60
C CYS A 97 9.54 -4.21 -11.68
N ALA A 98 9.02 -3.97 -12.87
CA ALA A 98 9.80 -3.49 -13.99
C ALA A 98 8.93 -2.64 -14.92
N ALA A 99 9.60 -1.78 -15.69
CA ALA A 99 8.97 -1.05 -16.76
C ALA A 99 9.95 -0.92 -17.93
N GLN A 100 9.48 -1.22 -19.14
CA GLN A 100 10.26 -1.16 -20.36
C GLN A 100 9.44 -0.51 -21.48
N GLN A 101 10.11 0.00 -22.51
CA GLN A 101 9.43 0.50 -23.70
C GLN A 101 9.39 -0.59 -24.77
N GLY A 102 8.22 -0.83 -25.35
CA GLY A 102 8.09 -1.70 -26.52
C GLY A 102 8.67 -1.07 -27.78
N ALA A 103 8.67 -1.82 -28.88
CA ALA A 103 9.07 -1.33 -30.21
C ALA A 103 8.25 -0.11 -30.68
N ASP A 104 7.02 0.01 -30.19
CA ASP A 104 6.10 1.13 -30.40
C ASP A 104 6.39 2.36 -29.50
N LYS A 105 7.48 2.31 -28.71
CA LYS A 105 7.88 3.29 -27.70
C LYS A 105 6.85 3.48 -26.56
N GLN A 106 5.84 2.61 -26.47
CA GLN A 106 4.88 2.62 -25.37
C GLN A 106 5.48 1.94 -24.14
N TRP A 107 5.18 2.49 -22.98
CA TRP A 107 5.55 1.85 -21.72
C TRP A 107 4.74 0.57 -21.52
N ARG A 108 5.42 -0.51 -21.17
CA ARG A 108 4.85 -1.72 -20.56
C ARG A 108 5.42 -1.82 -19.16
N ALA A 109 4.56 -1.90 -18.14
CA ALA A 109 4.99 -1.94 -16.75
C ALA A 109 4.25 -3.00 -15.96
N LEU A 110 4.98 -3.63 -15.04
CA LEU A 110 4.52 -4.67 -14.15
C LEU A 110 4.81 -4.29 -12.70
N LEU A 111 3.82 -4.49 -11.84
CA LEU A 111 3.98 -4.53 -10.40
C LEU A 111 3.36 -5.82 -9.89
N VAL A 112 4.19 -6.66 -9.27
CA VAL A 112 3.79 -7.95 -8.70
C VAL A 112 3.98 -7.88 -7.20
N THR A 113 2.89 -8.08 -6.46
CA THR A 113 2.91 -8.11 -5.01
C THR A 113 2.33 -9.40 -4.48
N ALA A 114 2.82 -9.84 -3.33
CA ALA A 114 2.19 -10.95 -2.62
C ALA A 114 0.80 -10.58 -2.10
N ALA A 115 -0.08 -11.56 -1.99
CA ALA A 115 -1.34 -11.38 -1.28
C ALA A 115 -1.12 -11.11 0.21
N LEU A 116 -2.03 -10.34 0.80
CA LEU A 116 -2.10 -10.13 2.24
C LEU A 116 -2.94 -11.24 2.88
N ASP A 117 -2.40 -12.45 2.94
CA ASP A 117 -3.14 -13.61 3.44
C ASP A 117 -3.59 -13.42 4.89
N GLY A 118 -4.87 -13.70 5.14
CA GLY A 118 -5.52 -13.54 6.45
C GLY A 118 -5.79 -12.08 6.87
N PHE A 119 -5.48 -11.10 6.02
CA PHE A 119 -5.88 -9.72 6.26
C PHE A 119 -7.30 -9.47 5.73
N ILE A 120 -8.06 -8.68 6.47
CA ILE A 120 -9.41 -8.25 6.12
C ILE A 120 -9.43 -6.73 6.07
N GLU A 121 -10.10 -6.18 5.07
CA GLU A 121 -10.38 -4.75 5.00
C GLU A 121 -11.16 -4.29 6.24
N ILE A 122 -10.82 -3.14 6.82
CA ILE A 122 -11.26 -2.77 8.17
C ILE A 122 -12.78 -2.61 8.32
N ASP A 123 -13.50 -2.08 7.33
CA ASP A 123 -14.96 -2.00 7.39
C ASP A 123 -15.59 -3.39 7.27
N ASN A 124 -15.04 -4.27 6.41
CA ASN A 124 -15.43 -5.68 6.37
C ASN A 124 -15.12 -6.44 7.68
N TRP A 125 -14.02 -6.10 8.36
CA TRP A 125 -13.70 -6.65 9.69
C TRP A 125 -14.78 -6.27 10.72
N TYR A 126 -15.26 -5.03 10.72
CA TYR A 126 -16.41 -4.65 11.55
C TYR A 126 -17.71 -5.34 11.13
N ALA A 127 -17.99 -5.40 9.82
CA ALA A 127 -19.21 -6.00 9.28
C ALA A 127 -19.30 -7.51 9.60
N ALA A 128 -18.17 -8.21 9.68
CA ALA A 128 -18.08 -9.61 10.07
C ALA A 128 -18.27 -9.86 11.59
N GLY A 129 -18.47 -8.79 12.38
CA GLY A 129 -18.69 -8.88 13.83
C GLY A 129 -17.42 -9.16 14.64
N GLU A 130 -16.25 -8.89 14.08
CA GLU A 130 -14.96 -9.24 14.70
C GLU A 130 -14.70 -8.41 15.98
N ARG A 131 -15.17 -7.17 16.05
CA ARG A 131 -15.09 -6.34 17.27
C ARG A 131 -15.80 -7.03 18.44
N GLN A 132 -17.00 -7.57 18.21
CA GLN A 132 -17.77 -8.27 19.24
C GLN A 132 -17.11 -9.60 19.61
N ARG A 133 -16.53 -10.30 18.63
CA ARG A 133 -15.85 -11.59 18.85
C ARG A 133 -14.57 -11.45 19.68
N HIS A 134 -13.78 -10.42 19.40
CA HIS A 134 -12.48 -10.22 20.05
C HIS A 134 -12.54 -9.30 21.29
N GLY A 135 -13.62 -8.53 21.47
CA GLY A 135 -13.81 -7.61 22.58
C GLY A 135 -13.06 -6.29 22.44
N GLU A 136 -13.40 -5.33 23.32
CA GLU A 136 -12.90 -3.95 23.26
C GLU A 136 -11.38 -3.83 23.49
N ALA A 137 -10.78 -4.72 24.29
CA ALA A 137 -9.34 -4.68 24.53
C ALA A 137 -8.52 -4.96 23.24
N VAL A 138 -8.96 -5.92 22.43
CA VAL A 138 -8.32 -6.22 21.14
C VAL A 138 -8.64 -5.12 20.13
N HIS A 139 -9.86 -4.57 20.15
CA HIS A 139 -10.21 -3.43 19.31
C HIS A 139 -9.34 -2.21 19.59
N ASP A 140 -9.02 -1.91 20.85
CA ASP A 140 -8.08 -0.86 21.22
C ASP A 140 -6.68 -1.12 20.65
N ARG A 141 -6.21 -2.39 20.66
CA ARG A 141 -4.95 -2.78 20.01
C ARG A 141 -5.02 -2.62 18.48
N VAL A 142 -6.17 -2.85 17.85
CA VAL A 142 -6.38 -2.57 16.42
C VAL A 142 -6.22 -1.08 16.12
N LEU A 143 -6.92 -0.22 16.86
CA LEU A 143 -6.80 1.23 16.68
C LEU A 143 -5.37 1.73 16.97
N GLU A 144 -4.73 1.20 18.00
CA GLU A 144 -3.33 1.52 18.32
C GLU A 144 -2.39 1.10 17.20
N THR A 145 -2.53 -0.12 16.66
CA THR A 145 -1.65 -0.62 15.60
C THR A 145 -1.84 0.17 14.31
N ILE A 146 -3.08 0.52 13.96
CA ILE A 146 -3.37 1.41 12.82
C ILE A 146 -2.71 2.78 13.04
N ALA A 147 -2.90 3.38 14.21
CA ALA A 147 -2.33 4.68 14.54
C ALA A 147 -0.80 4.69 14.44
N ARG A 148 -0.13 3.67 15.00
CA ARG A 148 1.31 3.49 14.92
C ARG A 148 1.80 3.30 13.49
N ASN A 149 1.07 2.52 12.69
CA ASN A 149 1.40 2.29 11.28
C ASN A 149 1.36 3.59 10.47
N LEU A 150 0.28 4.36 10.62
CA LEU A 150 0.11 5.66 9.96
C LEU A 150 1.13 6.69 10.44
N ALA A 151 1.40 6.75 11.75
CA ALA A 151 2.38 7.68 12.30
C ALA A 151 3.78 7.43 11.73
N ARG A 152 4.22 6.16 11.63
CA ARG A 152 5.51 5.79 10.99
C ARG A 152 5.59 6.26 9.54
N MET A 153 4.55 6.00 8.75
CA MET A 153 4.45 6.48 7.37
C MET A 153 4.61 8.00 7.28
N HIS A 154 3.85 8.74 8.09
CA HIS A 154 3.86 10.20 8.05
C HIS A 154 5.15 10.80 8.60
N LEU A 155 5.78 10.20 9.62
CA LEU A 155 7.10 10.61 10.13
C LEU A 155 8.19 10.43 9.06
N GLY A 156 8.09 9.37 8.25
CA GLY A 156 8.86 9.21 7.01
C GLY A 156 8.51 10.21 5.89
N ARG A 157 7.61 11.17 6.17
CA ARG A 157 7.08 12.19 5.26
C ARG A 157 6.32 11.63 4.06
N TRP A 158 5.90 10.38 4.12
CA TRP A 158 5.08 9.77 3.08
C TRP A 158 3.62 10.08 3.31
N GLN A 159 2.96 10.55 2.25
CA GLN A 159 1.53 10.80 2.18
C GLN A 159 0.89 9.78 1.23
N HIS A 160 -0.02 8.95 1.73
CA HIS A 160 -0.81 8.00 0.96
C HIS A 160 -1.69 8.72 -0.08
N SER A 161 -2.27 9.87 0.26
CA SER A 161 -3.09 10.74 -0.62
C SER A 161 -4.46 10.18 -1.03
N CYS A 162 -4.75 8.94 -0.66
CA CYS A 162 -5.97 8.20 -0.94
C CYS A 162 -6.33 7.35 0.29
N LEU A 163 -6.13 7.87 1.51
CA LEU A 163 -6.30 7.09 2.73
C LEU A 163 -7.79 6.99 3.09
N TYR A 164 -8.46 5.98 2.52
CA TYR A 164 -9.82 5.57 2.86
C TYR A 164 -9.77 4.32 3.75
N ALA A 165 -10.81 4.08 4.55
CA ALA A 165 -10.92 2.89 5.40
C ALA A 165 -10.74 1.59 4.59
N LYS A 166 -11.34 1.51 3.38
CA LYS A 166 -11.16 0.40 2.43
C LYS A 166 -9.72 0.07 1.99
N HIS A 167 -8.75 0.92 2.32
CA HIS A 167 -7.33 0.69 2.03
C HIS A 167 -6.52 0.32 3.29
N VAL A 168 -7.19 0.19 4.43
CA VAL A 168 -6.61 -0.26 5.70
C VAL A 168 -7.05 -1.70 5.93
N PHE A 169 -6.07 -2.59 6.00
CA PHE A 169 -6.27 -4.02 6.17
C PHE A 169 -5.71 -4.45 7.51
N VAL A 170 -6.42 -5.32 8.21
CA VAL A 170 -6.06 -5.80 9.54
C VAL A 170 -6.05 -7.32 9.58
N ARG A 171 -5.10 -7.89 10.32
CA ARG A 171 -5.06 -9.32 10.65
C ARG A 171 -4.97 -9.44 12.15
N VAL A 172 -5.89 -10.20 12.73
CA VAL A 172 -5.91 -10.51 14.16
C VAL A 172 -5.71 -12.01 14.31
N THR A 173 -4.74 -12.42 15.11
CA THR A 173 -4.48 -13.84 15.41
C THR A 173 -4.41 -14.05 16.91
N GLY A 174 -4.89 -15.20 17.40
CA GLY A 174 -5.05 -15.46 18.83
C GLY A 174 -6.29 -14.82 19.44
N THR A 175 -6.45 -14.94 20.75
CA THR A 175 -7.59 -14.41 21.52
C THR A 175 -7.13 -13.64 22.75
N ASP A 176 -7.97 -12.74 23.22
CA ASP A 176 -7.80 -11.99 24.47
C ASP A 176 -6.40 -11.34 24.57
N ASP A 177 -5.66 -11.62 25.65
CA ASP A 177 -4.34 -11.03 25.90
C ASP A 177 -3.24 -11.55 24.99
N SER A 178 -3.44 -12.69 24.33
CA SER A 178 -2.50 -13.23 23.35
C SER A 178 -2.72 -12.69 21.93
N ALA A 179 -3.76 -11.90 21.71
CA ALA A 179 -4.12 -11.41 20.38
C ALA A 179 -3.02 -10.52 19.79
N VAL A 180 -2.46 -10.96 18.66
CA VAL A 180 -1.51 -10.22 17.84
C VAL A 180 -2.27 -9.53 16.73
N VAL A 181 -2.07 -8.22 16.59
CA VAL A 181 -2.68 -7.41 15.56
C VAL A 181 -1.63 -6.89 14.59
N GLU A 182 -1.91 -7.06 13.31
CA GLU A 182 -1.10 -6.57 12.21
C GLU A 182 -1.95 -5.68 11.29
N VAL A 183 -1.32 -4.67 10.69
CA VAL A 183 -1.98 -3.70 9.81
C VAL A 183 -1.17 -3.54 8.54
N ALA A 184 -1.85 -3.55 7.40
CA ALA A 184 -1.27 -3.26 6.10
C ALA A 184 -2.08 -2.19 5.34
N LEU A 185 -1.41 -1.40 4.51
CA LEU A 185 -2.02 -0.39 3.64
C LEU A 185 -1.97 -0.84 2.17
N LEU A 186 -3.06 -0.61 1.44
CA LEU A 186 -3.17 -0.84 0.00
C LEU A 186 -3.39 0.48 -0.78
N ASP A 187 -3.41 0.40 -2.12
CA ASP A 187 -3.58 1.54 -3.03
C ASP A 187 -2.54 2.66 -2.86
N LEU A 188 -1.27 2.32 -3.13
CA LEU A 188 -0.16 3.25 -3.02
C LEU A 188 0.12 4.02 -4.33
N GLU A 189 -0.74 3.91 -5.34
CA GLU A 189 -0.57 4.57 -6.66
C GLU A 189 -0.39 6.09 -6.52
N LYS A 190 -1.12 6.69 -5.56
CA LYS A 190 -1.08 8.13 -5.29
C LYS A 190 -0.13 8.50 -4.14
N CYS A 191 0.56 7.53 -3.55
CA CYS A 191 1.51 7.79 -2.46
C CYS A 191 2.67 8.68 -2.95
N ARG A 192 3.16 9.58 -2.08
CA ARG A 192 4.26 10.51 -2.40
C ARG A 192 4.92 11.06 -1.14
N GLN A 193 6.19 11.44 -1.24
CA GLN A 193 6.85 12.20 -0.17
C GLN A 193 6.40 13.67 -0.14
N ARG A 194 6.41 14.24 1.06
CA ARG A 194 6.12 15.65 1.36
C ARG A 194 7.34 16.30 2.02
N LEU A 195 7.34 17.64 2.03
CA LEU A 195 8.42 18.41 2.64
C LEU A 195 8.51 18.18 4.16
N THR A 196 7.37 18.00 4.82
CA THR A 196 7.28 17.82 6.28
C THR A 196 6.30 16.71 6.63
N ALA A 197 6.52 16.08 7.79
CA ALA A 197 5.65 15.03 8.32
C ALA A 197 4.21 15.53 8.53
N HIS A 198 4.03 16.76 9.03
CA HIS A 198 2.71 17.37 9.18
C HIS A 198 1.96 17.53 7.86
N LYS A 199 2.65 17.92 6.78
CA LYS A 199 2.04 18.03 5.45
C LYS A 199 1.65 16.66 4.90
N ALA A 200 2.34 15.60 5.28
CA ALA A 200 1.96 14.23 4.94
C ALA A 200 0.71 13.80 5.71
N ALA A 201 0.73 13.94 7.04
CA ALA A 201 -0.36 13.52 7.91
C ALA A 201 -1.69 14.27 7.69
N ALA A 202 -1.63 15.59 7.49
CA ALA A 202 -2.83 16.44 7.58
C ALA A 202 -3.91 16.11 6.55
N HIS A 203 -3.53 15.76 5.32
CA HIS A 203 -4.50 15.37 4.29
C HIS A 203 -5.05 13.96 4.57
N ASP A 204 -4.16 13.01 4.81
CA ASP A 204 -4.51 11.59 4.94
C ASP A 204 -5.41 11.35 6.16
N MET A 205 -5.07 11.92 7.31
CA MET A 205 -5.87 11.73 8.53
C MET A 205 -7.26 12.39 8.42
N LYS A 206 -7.37 13.55 7.76
CA LYS A 206 -8.68 14.18 7.51
C LYS A 206 -9.52 13.38 6.51
N GLN A 207 -8.88 12.78 5.52
CA GLN A 207 -9.54 11.91 4.56
C GLN A 207 -10.05 10.65 5.25
N LEU A 208 -9.22 9.99 6.04
CA LEU A 208 -9.62 8.81 6.81
C LEU A 208 -10.79 9.14 7.75
N ARG A 209 -10.75 10.25 8.50
CA ARG A 209 -11.85 10.69 9.38
C ARG A 209 -13.17 10.90 8.66
N ARG A 210 -13.15 11.42 7.44
CA ARG A 210 -14.36 11.64 6.66
C ARG A 210 -14.98 10.35 6.13
N HIS A 211 -14.16 9.30 5.96
CA HIS A 211 -14.56 8.10 5.21
C HIS A 211 -14.44 6.80 6.01
N SER A 212 -14.15 6.87 7.30
CA SER A 212 -14.22 5.72 8.22
C SER A 212 -15.60 5.61 8.85
N SER A 213 -16.03 4.39 9.14
CA SER A 213 -17.24 4.09 9.93
C SER A 213 -17.09 4.35 11.44
N TRP A 214 -15.90 4.73 11.91
CA TRP A 214 -15.58 4.94 13.32
C TRP A 214 -16.36 6.08 13.99
N ASN A 215 -16.82 5.82 15.21
CA ASN A 215 -17.52 6.81 16.03
C ASN A 215 -16.52 7.79 16.70
N ALA A 216 -17.06 8.73 17.49
CA ALA A 216 -16.25 9.75 18.15
C ALA A 216 -15.25 9.19 19.18
N ASP A 217 -15.61 8.13 19.89
CA ASP A 217 -14.74 7.50 20.90
C ASP A 217 -13.59 6.72 20.25
N ASP A 218 -13.89 5.99 19.18
CA ASP A 218 -12.88 5.28 18.37
C ASP A 218 -11.88 6.29 17.79
N TRP A 219 -12.35 7.43 17.26
CA TRP A 219 -11.47 8.50 16.80
C TRP A 219 -10.66 9.15 17.91
N LYS A 220 -11.24 9.32 19.11
CA LYS A 220 -10.52 9.84 20.28
C LYS A 220 -9.37 8.91 20.66
N LYS A 221 -9.60 7.60 20.71
CA LYS A 221 -8.58 6.57 20.98
C LYS A 221 -7.50 6.56 19.91
N LEU A 222 -7.88 6.50 18.63
CA LEU A 222 -6.94 6.49 17.52
C LEU A 222 -6.07 7.75 17.49
N ASN A 223 -6.67 8.93 17.68
CA ASN A 223 -5.92 10.19 17.76
C ASN A 223 -4.94 10.17 18.94
N TYR A 224 -5.35 9.67 20.11
CA TYR A 224 -4.47 9.55 21.26
C TYR A 224 -3.25 8.66 20.98
N PHE A 225 -3.46 7.47 20.41
CA PHE A 225 -2.37 6.56 20.05
C PHE A 225 -1.49 7.15 18.94
N TYR A 226 -2.09 7.83 17.97
CA TYR A 226 -1.38 8.48 16.89
C TYR A 226 -0.50 9.62 17.41
N GLU A 227 -1.05 10.51 18.26
CA GLU A 227 -0.33 11.64 18.86
C GLU A 227 0.86 11.17 19.71
N LYS A 228 0.71 10.05 20.43
CA LYS A 228 1.82 9.44 21.21
C LYS A 228 3.04 9.09 20.35
N VAL A 229 2.83 8.62 19.13
CA VAL A 229 3.95 8.25 18.23
C VAL A 229 4.38 9.42 17.37
N PHE A 230 3.43 10.18 16.83
CA PHE A 230 3.71 11.31 15.95
C PHE A 230 4.29 12.53 16.69
N GLY A 231 4.08 12.61 18.01
CA GLY A 231 4.60 13.66 18.89
C GLY A 231 3.82 14.96 18.88
N SER A 232 2.70 15.04 18.14
CA SER A 232 1.85 16.23 18.12
C SER A 232 0.44 15.96 17.56
N ALA A 233 -0.50 16.82 17.94
CA ALA A 233 -1.85 16.83 17.41
C ALA A 233 -1.90 17.32 15.96
N ILE A 234 -2.75 16.68 15.15
CA ILE A 234 -3.06 17.16 13.80
C ILE A 234 -4.28 18.10 13.89
N LYS A 235 -4.11 19.34 13.40
CA LYS A 235 -5.18 20.35 13.38
C LYS A 235 -6.40 19.85 12.59
N GLY A 236 -7.57 19.91 13.22
CA GLY A 236 -8.86 19.50 12.63
C GLY A 236 -9.24 18.03 12.85
N LEU A 237 -8.49 17.28 13.67
CA LEU A 237 -8.87 15.94 14.11
C LEU A 237 -9.45 15.89 15.54
N ARG A 238 -9.36 16.99 16.28
CA ARG A 238 -10.11 17.18 17.53
C ARG A 238 -11.56 17.54 17.24
#